data_AF-A0A662VQF7-F1
#
_entry.id   AF-A0A662VQF7-F1
#
_cell.length_a   1.000
_cell.length_b   1.000
_cell.length_c   1.000
_cell.angle_alpha   90.00
_cell.angle_beta   90.00
_cell.angle_gamma   90.00
#
_symmetry.space_group_name_H-M   'P 1'
#
loop_
_entity.id
_entity.type
_entity.pdbx_description
1 polymer ?
#
loop_
_entity_poly.entity_id
_entity_poly.type
_entity_poly.pdbx_seq_one_letter_code
_entity_poly.pdbx_strand_id
1 'polypeptide(L)'
;MGHKGDIEHVYTLNKHTLPEDIERDIRQSYSLTVPLLETFSSECDKEIEKSEKPKQMVVTADEVEGLINSGEYEFVTVLPNNKVVIKSIKN
;
A
#
# COMPACT_ATOMS: atom_id res chain seq x y z
N MET A 1 -38.91 -17.15 -50.13
CA MET A 1 -37.48 -16.79 -50.05
C MET A 1 -37.27 -16.08 -48.72
N GLY A 2 -37.04 -16.85 -47.64
CA GLY A 2 -37.01 -16.32 -46.28
C GLY A 2 -35.73 -15.50 -46.05
N HIS A 3 -35.89 -14.21 -45.80
CA HIS A 3 -34.83 -13.38 -45.24
C HIS A 3 -34.50 -13.98 -43.87
N LYS A 4 -33.34 -14.62 -43.75
CA LYS A 4 -32.83 -15.14 -42.48
C LYS A 4 -32.49 -13.93 -41.61
N GLY A 5 -33.50 -13.39 -40.94
CA GLY A 5 -33.30 -12.70 -39.69
C GLY A 5 -32.67 -13.70 -38.74
N ASP A 6 -31.40 -13.49 -38.43
CA ASP A 6 -30.77 -13.78 -37.14
C ASP A 6 -29.27 -13.47 -37.24
N ILE A 7 -28.97 -12.21 -37.56
CA ILE A 7 -27.65 -11.62 -37.30
C ILE A 7 -27.53 -11.27 -35.80
N GLU A 8 -28.64 -11.13 -35.09
CA GLU A 8 -28.67 -10.57 -33.73
C GLU A 8 -28.71 -11.61 -32.60
N HIS A 9 -28.85 -12.90 -32.90
CA HIS A 9 -29.01 -13.93 -31.86
C HIS A 9 -27.70 -14.40 -31.20
N VAL A 10 -26.54 -14.05 -31.77
CA VAL A 10 -25.23 -14.52 -31.24
C VAL A 10 -24.67 -13.60 -30.13
N TYR A 11 -25.30 -12.45 -29.85
CA TYR A 11 -24.75 -11.46 -28.91
C TYR A 11 -25.68 -11.05 -27.76
N THR A 12 -26.79 -11.76 -27.51
CA THR A 12 -27.83 -11.25 -26.60
C THR A 12 -28.34 -12.22 -25.53
N LEU A 13 -27.52 -13.16 -25.05
CA LEU A 13 -27.90 -14.04 -23.93
C LEU A 13 -27.02 -13.95 -22.66
N ASN A 14 -26.11 -12.98 -22.54
CA ASN A 14 -25.40 -12.67 -21.27
C ASN A 14 -25.27 -11.16 -21.07
N LYS A 15 -26.39 -10.41 -21.16
CA LYS A 15 -26.35 -8.97 -20.89
C LYS A 15 -26.23 -8.78 -19.37
N HIS A 16 -25.05 -8.32 -18.94
CA HIS A 16 -24.69 -7.90 -17.57
C HIS A 16 -24.15 -8.96 -16.60
N THR A 17 -23.90 -10.19 -17.05
CA THR A 17 -23.24 -11.22 -16.22
C THR A 17 -21.96 -11.66 -16.89
N LEU A 18 -20.83 -11.45 -16.21
CA LEU A 18 -19.55 -11.98 -16.64
C LEU A 18 -19.57 -13.52 -16.53
N PRO A 19 -18.87 -14.25 -17.42
CA PRO A 19 -18.58 -15.66 -17.19
C PRO A 19 -17.94 -15.87 -15.81
N GLU A 20 -18.34 -16.94 -15.11
CA GLU A 20 -17.91 -17.22 -13.73
C GLU A 20 -16.39 -17.27 -13.59
N ASP A 21 -15.70 -17.79 -14.60
CA ASP A 21 -14.23 -17.87 -14.63
C ASP A 21 -13.59 -16.48 -14.58
N ILE A 22 -14.11 -15.55 -15.41
CA ILE A 22 -13.59 -14.18 -15.49
C ILE A 22 -13.91 -13.42 -14.20
N GLU A 23 -15.13 -13.58 -13.66
CA GLU A 23 -15.49 -12.97 -12.38
C GLU A 23 -14.57 -13.45 -11.25
N ARG A 24 -14.29 -14.76 -11.20
CA ARG A 24 -13.40 -15.36 -10.22
C ARG A 24 -11.99 -14.80 -10.32
N ASP A 25 -11.44 -14.71 -11.53
CA ASP A 25 -10.10 -14.18 -11.78
C ASP A 25 -9.99 -12.71 -11.37
N ILE A 26 -11.00 -11.89 -11.67
CA ILE A 26 -11.06 -10.48 -11.26
C ILE A 26 -11.12 -10.38 -9.74
N ARG A 27 -11.98 -11.17 -9.08
CA ARG A 27 -12.12 -11.17 -7.61
C ARG A 27 -10.82 -11.58 -6.92
N GLN A 28 -10.15 -12.61 -7.43
CA GLN A 28 -8.87 -13.07 -6.87
C GLN A 28 -7.76 -12.03 -7.06
N SER A 29 -7.62 -11.50 -8.28
CA SER A 29 -6.63 -10.47 -8.59
C SER A 29 -6.81 -9.21 -7.74
N TYR A 30 -8.06 -8.79 -7.55
CA TYR A 30 -8.39 -7.66 -6.68
C TYR A 30 -8.03 -7.98 -5.23
N SER A 31 -8.47 -9.12 -4.68
CA SER A 31 -8.18 -9.50 -3.29
C SER A 31 -6.68 -9.55 -2.98
N LEU A 32 -5.85 -9.95 -3.94
CA LEU A 32 -4.40 -10.00 -3.79
C LEU A 32 -3.75 -8.60 -3.80
N THR A 33 -4.36 -7.63 -4.49
CA THR A 33 -3.79 -6.30 -4.75
C THR A 33 -4.39 -5.20 -3.89
N VAL A 34 -5.52 -5.43 -3.21
CA VAL A 34 -6.16 -4.50 -2.26
C VAL A 34 -5.17 -3.87 -1.27
N PRO A 35 -4.28 -4.62 -0.60
CA PRO A 35 -3.34 -4.03 0.38
C PRO A 35 -2.38 -3.00 -0.23
N LEU A 36 -2.13 -3.06 -1.55
CA LEU A 36 -1.25 -2.12 -2.26
C LEU A 36 -1.99 -0.89 -2.79
N LEU A 37 -3.32 -0.96 -2.93
CA LEU A 37 -4.16 0.11 -3.47
C LEU A 37 -4.75 1.00 -2.36
N GLU A 38 -4.76 0.51 -1.13
CA GLU A 38 -5.20 1.27 0.04
C GLU A 38 -4.22 2.38 0.38
N THR A 39 -4.74 3.58 0.63
CA THR A 39 -3.96 4.76 1.02
C THR A 39 -3.88 4.95 2.54
N PHE A 40 -4.63 4.15 3.29
CA PHE A 40 -4.57 4.07 4.74
C PHE A 40 -4.10 2.66 5.07
N SER A 41 -2.93 2.52 5.69
CA SER A 41 -2.50 1.24 6.20
C SER A 41 -3.47 0.82 7.29
N SER A 42 -4.15 -0.31 7.07
CA SER A 42 -4.74 -1.01 8.20
C SER A 42 -3.59 -1.39 9.13
N GLU A 43 -3.75 -1.22 10.44
CA GLU A 43 -2.67 -1.41 11.42
C GLU A 43 -2.13 -2.85 11.48
N CYS A 44 -2.64 -3.74 10.63
CA CYS A 44 -2.33 -5.16 10.49
C CYS A 44 -1.27 -5.47 9.42
N ASP A 45 -0.89 -4.53 8.54
CA ASP A 45 0.07 -4.78 7.45
C ASP A 45 1.56 -4.68 7.88
N LYS A 46 1.80 -4.61 9.19
CA LYS A 46 3.12 -4.39 9.84
C LYS A 46 4.15 -5.49 9.58
N GLU A 47 3.78 -6.61 8.97
CA GLU A 47 4.71 -7.74 8.74
C GLU A 47 5.46 -7.68 7.41
N ILE A 48 5.01 -6.89 6.42
CA ILE A 48 5.69 -6.78 5.11
C ILE A 48 6.82 -5.73 5.14
N GLU A 49 6.74 -4.74 6.04
CA GLU A 49 7.86 -3.84 6.31
C GLU A 49 8.87 -4.49 7.27
N LYS A 50 9.64 -5.45 6.75
CA LYS A 50 10.92 -5.83 7.36
C LYS A 50 11.93 -4.68 7.24
N SER A 51 11.71 -3.68 8.10
CA SER A 51 12.71 -3.02 8.95
C SER A 51 14.01 -2.55 8.29
N GLU A 52 13.95 -1.69 7.28
CA GLU A 52 14.99 -0.68 7.13
C GLU A 52 14.49 0.60 7.77
N LYS A 53 15.06 0.94 8.94
CA LYS A 53 14.74 2.20 9.61
C LYS A 53 15.04 3.34 8.63
N PRO A 54 14.15 4.33 8.47
CA PRO A 54 14.35 5.38 7.49
C PRO A 54 15.63 6.17 7.80
N LYS A 55 16.32 6.64 6.76
CA LYS A 55 17.57 7.40 6.85
C LYS A 55 17.43 8.66 7.74
N GLN A 56 16.23 9.22 7.82
CA GLN A 56 15.92 10.38 8.65
C GLN A 56 14.53 10.20 9.25
N MET A 57 14.37 10.55 10.53
CA MET A 57 13.09 10.44 11.23
C MET A 57 12.89 11.60 12.21
N VAL A 58 11.63 11.80 12.59
CA VAL A 58 11.21 12.80 13.57
C VAL A 58 10.81 12.06 14.85
N VAL A 59 11.49 12.39 15.94
CA VAL A 59 11.31 11.79 17.27
C VAL A 59 10.97 12.85 18.30
N THR A 60 10.48 12.43 19.45
CA THR A 60 10.22 13.36 20.57
C THR A 60 11.52 13.72 21.28
N ALA A 61 11.58 14.88 21.94
CA ALA A 61 12.78 15.32 22.66
C ALA A 61 13.28 14.30 23.69
N ASP A 62 12.36 13.58 24.36
CA ASP A 62 12.68 12.62 25.42
C ASP A 62 13.36 11.34 24.87
N GLU A 63 13.01 10.93 23.64
CA GLU A 63 13.54 9.71 23.01
C GLU A 63 14.91 9.92 22.36
N VAL A 64 15.25 11.17 22.03
CA VAL A 64 16.46 11.54 21.28
C VAL A 64 17.72 11.14 22.02
N GLU A 65 17.77 11.35 23.33
CA GLU A 65 18.97 11.07 24.13
C GLU A 65 19.36 9.59 24.05
N GLY A 66 18.39 8.68 24.14
CA GLY A 66 18.62 7.24 24.00
C GLY A 66 19.13 6.85 22.61
N LEU A 67 18.61 7.51 21.56
CA LEU A 67 18.98 7.23 20.17
C LEU A 67 20.35 7.80 19.77
N ILE A 68 20.75 8.93 20.34
CA ILE A 68 22.09 9.48 20.15
C ILE A 68 23.11 8.64 20.94
N ASN A 69 22.78 8.24 22.18
CA ASN A 69 23.66 7.43 23.02
C ASN A 69 23.90 6.02 22.46
N SER A 70 22.97 5.48 21.66
CA SER A 70 23.20 4.21 20.95
C SER A 70 24.27 4.32 19.84
N GLY A 71 24.63 5.55 19.43
CA GLY A 71 25.60 5.81 18.37
C GLY A 71 25.09 5.51 16.96
N GLU A 72 23.81 5.18 16.79
CA GLU A 72 23.22 4.87 15.48
C GLU A 72 22.79 6.13 14.70
N TYR A 73 22.55 7.23 15.41
CA TYR A 73 21.92 8.44 14.88
C TYR A 73 22.68 9.72 15.22
N GLU A 74 22.61 10.70 14.32
CA GLU A 74 23.12 12.06 14.47
C GLU A 74 21.95 13.06 14.62
N PHE A 75 22.12 14.04 15.50
CA PHE A 75 21.18 15.15 15.66
C PHE A 75 21.26 16.11 14.45
N VAL A 76 20.10 16.52 13.92
CA VAL A 76 20.03 17.47 12.80
C VAL A 76 19.45 18.81 13.23
N THR A 77 18.22 18.84 13.75
CA THR A 77 17.53 20.09 14.09
C THR A 77 16.33 19.87 15.03
N VAL A 78 15.90 20.92 15.72
CA VAL A 78 14.67 20.96 16.54
C VAL A 78 13.56 21.64 15.76
N LEU A 79 12.37 21.03 15.78
CA LEU A 79 11.15 21.58 15.22
C LEU A 79 10.40 22.42 16.25
N PRO A 80 9.59 23.41 15.83
CA PRO A 80 8.83 24.29 16.72
C PRO A 80 7.84 23.57 17.66
N ASN A 81 7.52 22.29 17.38
CA ASN A 81 6.56 21.47 18.14
C ASN A 81 7.23 20.52 19.14
N ASN A 82 8.43 20.85 19.63
CA ASN A 82 9.22 20.03 20.57
C ASN A 82 9.57 18.63 20.04
N LYS A 83 9.64 18.50 18.71
CA LYS A 83 10.15 17.30 18.06
C LYS A 83 11.55 17.56 17.51
N VAL A 84 12.31 16.49 17.32
CA VAL A 84 13.68 16.55 16.86
C VAL A 84 13.85 15.69 15.63
N VAL A 85 14.60 16.21 14.67
CA VAL A 85 14.98 15.49 13.47
C VAL A 85 16.33 14.82 13.72
N ILE A 86 16.39 13.51 13.52
CA ILE A 86 17.61 12.71 13.61
C ILE A 86 17.88 11.99 12.29
N LYS A 87 19.16 11.73 12.00
CA LYS A 87 19.62 11.07 10.78
C LYS A 87 20.46 9.84 11.12
N SER A 88 20.22 8.73 10.42
CA SER A 88 21.03 7.52 10.54
C SER A 88 22.44 7.76 10.00
N ILE A 89 23.44 7.34 10.77
CA ILE A 89 24.85 7.40 10.36
C ILE A 89 25.19 6.24 9.40
N LYS A 90 24.40 5.14 9.43
CA LYS A 90 24.59 3.99 8.54
C LYS A 90 24.26 4.39 7.09
N ASN A 91 25.19 4.11 6.18
CA ASN A 91 25.11 4.38 4.73
C ASN A 91 24.25 3.35 4.01
#